data_AF-A0A925B0S8-F1
#
_entry.id   AF-A0A925B0S8-F1
#
_cell.length_a   1.000
_cell.length_b   1.000
_cell.length_c   1.000
_cell.angle_alpha   90.00
_cell.angle_beta   90.00
_cell.angle_gamma   90.00
#
_symmetry.space_group_name_H-M   'P 1'
#
loop_
_entity.id
_entity.type
_entity.pdbx_description
1 polymer ?
#
loop_
_entity_poly.entity_id
_entity_poly.type
_entity_poly.pdbx_seq_one_letter_code
_entity_poly.pdbx_strand_id
1 'polypeptide(L)' 'GIDETFSQTVHTRSSYKPSEIEWNAKFSDIYVRDADHKFVTIDVRKLSDTKKVEN' A
#
# COMPACT_ATOMS: atom_id res chain seq x y z
N GLY A 1 10.97 9.95 8.06
CA GLY A 1 10.35 9.58 9.34
C GLY A 1 11.44 9.33 10.37
N ILE A 2 11.09 9.09 11.64
CA ILE A 2 12.04 8.56 12.61
C ILE A 2 11.86 7.05 12.63
N ASP A 3 12.94 6.30 12.49
CA ASP A 3 12.96 4.88 12.79
C ASP A 3 13.00 4.70 14.31
N GLU A 4 11.99 4.02 14.85
CA GLU A 4 11.84 3.82 16.30
C GLU A 4 12.92 2.89 16.86
N THR A 5 13.35 1.88 16.09
CA THR A 5 14.33 0.87 16.53
C THR A 5 15.70 1.50 16.76
N PHE A 6 16.10 2.45 15.92
CA PHE A 6 17.40 3.09 15.95
C PHE A 6 17.35 4.56 16.41
N SER A 7 16.16 5.11 16.66
CA SER A 7 15.93 6.51 17.04
C SER A 7 16.61 7.51 16.09
N GLN A 8 16.54 7.23 14.79
CA GLN A 8 17.23 7.99 13.75
C GLN A 8 16.27 8.47 12.67
N THR A 9 16.59 9.61 12.05
CA THR A 9 15.83 10.10 10.90
C THR A 9 16.14 9.29 9.64
N VAL A 10 15.09 8.73 9.03
CA VAL A 10 15.13 8.02 7.75
C VAL A 10 14.48 8.86 6.65
N HIS A 11 15.13 8.87 5.48
CA HIS A 11 14.65 9.54 4.28
C HIS A 11 14.28 8.52 3.19
N THR A 12 13.12 8.72 2.56
CA THR A 12 12.65 7.90 1.43
C THR A 12 12.27 8.81 0.27
N ARG A 13 12.54 8.37 -0.96
CA ARG A 13 12.19 9.09 -2.19
C ARG A 13 11.68 8.12 -3.25
N SER A 14 10.66 8.56 -3.98
CA SER A 14 10.14 7.91 -5.20
C SER A 14 9.66 8.98 -6.16
N SER A 15 9.60 8.67 -7.46
CA SER A 15 9.05 9.55 -8.50
C SER A 15 8.26 8.74 -9.51
N TYR A 16 7.24 9.36 -10.11
CA TYR A 16 6.42 8.74 -11.15
C TYR A 16 6.35 9.63 -12.40
N LYS A 17 6.53 9.04 -13.57
CA LYS A 17 6.30 9.65 -14.89
C LYS A 17 4.80 9.67 -15.19
N PRO A 18 4.33 10.55 -16.11
CA PRO A 18 2.92 10.56 -16.51
C PRO A 18 2.40 9.20 -16.99
N SER A 19 3.23 8.40 -17.67
CA SER A 19 2.89 7.05 -18.13
C SER A 19 2.79 6.00 -17.02
N GLU A 20 3.26 6.31 -15.82
CA GLU A 20 3.22 5.42 -14.64
C GLU A 20 1.97 5.72 -13.77
N ILE A 21 1.14 6.68 -14.18
CA ILE A 21 -0.13 7.01 -13.51
C ILE A 21 -1.26 6.21 -14.15
N GLU A 22 -1.87 5.32 -13.37
CA GLU A 22 -3.05 4.58 -13.80
C GLU A 22 -4.33 5.38 -13.53
N TRP A 23 -4.96 5.88 -14.60
CA TRP A 23 -6.25 6.55 -14.53
C TRP A 23 -7.40 5.59 -14.21
N ASN A 24 -8.41 6.09 -13.51
CA ASN A 24 -9.62 5.37 -13.11
C ASN A 24 -9.29 4.05 -12.39
N ALA A 25 -8.31 4.08 -11.49
CA ALA A 25 -7.87 2.92 -10.73
C ALA A 25 -7.87 3.22 -9.23
N LYS A 26 -7.98 2.17 -8.42
CA LYS A 26 -7.78 2.20 -6.97
C LYS A 26 -6.85 1.08 -6.56
N PHE A 27 -6.11 1.27 -5.47
CA PHE A 27 -5.38 0.17 -4.86
C PHE A 27 -6.33 -0.95 -4.40
N SER A 28 -5.86 -2.18 -4.52
CA SER A 28 -6.51 -3.34 -3.92
C SER A 28 -6.40 -3.29 -2.38
N ASP A 29 -7.33 -3.95 -1.71
CA ASP A 29 -7.30 -4.03 -0.25
C ASP A 29 -6.16 -4.96 0.20
N ILE A 30 -5.28 -4.44 1.05
CA ILE A 30 -4.15 -5.15 1.64
C ILE A 30 -4.51 -5.75 3.01
N TYR A 31 -5.61 -5.31 3.62
CA TYR A 31 -6.06 -5.84 4.90
C TYR A 31 -6.81 -7.15 4.69
N VAL A 32 -6.29 -8.22 5.27
CA VAL A 32 -6.93 -9.53 5.27
C VAL A 32 -7.41 -9.82 6.68
N ARG A 33 -8.72 -10.01 6.82
CA ARG A 33 -9.35 -10.42 8.07
C ARG A 33 -9.46 -11.94 8.09
N ASP A 34 -9.20 -12.53 9.26
CA ASP A 34 -9.54 -13.93 9.50
C ASP A 34 -11.07 -14.12 9.52
N ALA A 35 -11.52 -15.38 9.42
CA ALA A 35 -12.94 -15.71 9.34
C ALA A 35 -13.77 -15.18 10.54
N ASP A 36 -13.12 -15.01 11.70
CA ASP A 36 -13.72 -14.53 12.94
C ASP A 36 -13.56 -13.02 13.15
N HIS A 37 -12.92 -12.29 12.22
CA HIS A 37 -12.56 -10.88 12.34
C HIS A 37 -11.72 -10.49 13.58
N LYS A 38 -11.07 -11.45 14.24
CA LYS A 38 -10.26 -11.26 15.45
C LYS A 38 -8.85 -10.78 15.12
N PHE A 39 -8.34 -11.14 13.95
CA PHE A 39 -7.02 -10.74 13.50
C PHE A 39 -7.09 -9.97 12.19
N VAL A 40 -6.39 -8.85 12.15
CA VAL A 40 -6.11 -8.11 10.91
C VAL A 40 -4.68 -8.41 10.53
N THR A 41 -4.50 -8.96 9.33
CA THR A 41 -3.18 -9.19 8.72
C THR A 41 -3.01 -8.27 7.53
N ILE A 42 -1.77 -7.98 7.16
CA ILE A 42 -1.43 -7.16 6.00
C ILE A 42 -0.78 -8.07 4.95
N ASP A 43 -1.41 -8.18 3.78
CA ASP A 43 -0.85 -8.89 2.64
C ASP A 43 0.03 -7.95 1.80
N VAL A 44 1.32 -7.90 2.14
CA VAL A 44 2.31 -7.05 1.45
C VAL A 44 2.47 -7.37 -0.03
N ARG A 45 2.02 -8.54 -0.50
CA ARG A 45 2.07 -8.92 -1.92
C ARG A 45 1.10 -8.06 -2.76
N LYS A 46 0.11 -7.44 -2.12
CA LYS A 46 -0.87 -6.54 -2.75
C LYS A 46 -0.49 -5.07 -2.69
N LEU A 47 0.69 -4.73 -2.16
CA LEU A 47 1.09 -3.32 -1.95
C LEU A 47 1.10 -2.48 -3.25
N SER A 48 1.37 -3.12 -4.39
CA SER A 48 1.36 -2.49 -5.71
C SER A 48 0.16 -2.90 -6.57
N ASP A 49 -0.78 -3.66 -6.02
CA ASP A 49 -1.92 -4.18 -6.76
C ASP A 49 -3.00 -3.11 -6.93
N THR A 50 -3.49 -2.94 -8.16
CA THR A 50 -4.48 -1.94 -8.53
C THR A 50 -5.63 -2.59 -9.29
N LYS A 51 -6.81 -1.98 -9.18
CA LYS A 51 -8.01 -2.38 -9.94
C LYS A 51 -8.65 -1.17 -10.58
N LYS A 52 -9.13 -1.35 -11.81
CA LYS A 52 -9.95 -0.34 -12.50
C LYS A 52 -11.28 -0.13 -11.77
N VAL A 53 -11.76 1.10 -11.80
CA VAL A 53 -13.06 1.49 -11.28
C VAL A 53 -13.84 2.03 -12.47
N GLU A 54 -14.90 1.32 -12.84
CA GLU A 54 -15.88 1.82 -13.81
C GLU A 54 -16.79 2.83 -13.10
N ASN A 55 -17.14 3.90 -13.81
CA ASN A 55 -18.08 4.93 -13.33
C ASN A 55 -19.53 4.50 -13.53
#